data_AF-A0A067GC25-F1
#
_entry.id   AF-A0A067GC25-F1
#
_cell.length_a   1.000
_cell.length_b   1.000
_cell.length_c   1.000
_cell.angle_alpha   90.00
_cell.angle_beta   90.00
_cell.angle_gamma   90.00
#
_symmetry.space_group_name_H-M   'P 1'
#
loop_
_entity.id
_entity.type
_entity.pdbx_description
1 polymer ?
#
loop_
_entity_poly.entity_id
_entity_poly.type
_entity_poly.pdbx_seq_one_letter_code
_entity_poly.pdbx_strand_id
1 'polypeptide(L)'
;MLYNMIFVCSAKFVLNKKLAPALGLPLNPEAAAEAEKILSSSLSKIESFWLKGSGRFLVGSNQPSIADISLVCEIMELELLDEEDRTRLLGPHKKVQEWIESTRRATRPHFDEVHKVLFKVKENLQKRQLLGTGASSGTATSHKTSLHSKI
;
A
#
# COMPACT_ATOMS: atom_id res chain seq x y z
N MET A 1 -15.15 21.24 12.26
CA MET A 1 -13.73 20.87 12.07
C MET A 1 -13.42 19.37 12.25
N LEU A 2 -14.40 18.49 12.56
CA LEU A 2 -14.18 17.04 12.66
C LEU A 2 -14.41 16.27 11.34
N TYR A 3 -15.11 16.85 10.36
CA TYR A 3 -15.51 16.13 9.14
C TYR A 3 -14.40 15.90 8.09
N ASN A 4 -13.21 16.52 8.25
CA ASN A 4 -12.08 16.33 7.33
C ASN A 4 -10.96 15.43 7.89
N MET A 5 -11.10 14.87 9.10
CA MET A 5 -9.95 14.33 9.86
C MET A 5 -9.85 12.79 9.94
N ILE A 6 -10.65 12.07 9.14
CA ILE A 6 -10.57 10.60 9.03
C ILE A 6 -10.78 10.19 7.56
N PHE A 7 -9.96 10.68 6.64
CA PHE A 7 -9.86 10.08 5.31
C PHE A 7 -8.44 9.57 5.14
N VAL A 8 -8.20 8.35 5.60
CA VAL A 8 -6.97 7.64 5.28
C VAL A 8 -7.09 7.24 3.81
N CYS A 9 -6.23 7.80 2.96
CA CYS A 9 -6.28 7.62 1.50
C CYS A 9 -5.56 6.35 1.02
N SER A 10 -5.41 5.31 1.84
CA SER A 10 -4.64 4.11 1.49
C SER A 10 -5.18 3.48 0.21
N ALA A 11 -6.49 3.26 0.12
CA ALA A 11 -7.14 2.71 -1.06
C ALA A 11 -6.89 3.55 -2.31
N LYS A 12 -7.07 4.87 -2.21
CA LYS A 12 -6.86 5.79 -3.35
C LYS A 12 -5.39 5.77 -3.80
N PHE A 13 -4.45 5.74 -2.86
CA PHE A 13 -3.04 5.67 -3.17
C PHE A 13 -2.68 4.36 -3.87
N VAL A 14 -3.04 3.22 -3.27
CA VAL A 14 -2.77 1.88 -3.79
C VAL A 14 -3.42 1.66 -5.15
N LEU A 15 -4.67 2.10 -5.32
CA LEU A 15 -5.38 2.04 -6.60
C LEU A 15 -4.60 2.73 -7.71
N ASN A 16 -4.32 4.01 -7.53
CA ASN A 16 -3.74 4.85 -8.57
C ASN A 16 -2.25 4.56 -8.82
N LYS A 17 -1.54 4.03 -7.81
CA LYS A 17 -0.11 3.69 -7.89
C LYS A 17 0.16 2.28 -8.40
N LYS A 18 -0.68 1.29 -8.07
CA LYS A 18 -0.36 -0.13 -8.31
C LYS A 18 -1.51 -1.02 -8.76
N LEU A 19 -2.71 -0.88 -8.18
CA LEU A 19 -3.80 -1.84 -8.40
C LEU A 19 -4.61 -1.58 -9.69
N ALA A 20 -4.69 -0.34 -10.18
CA ALA A 20 -5.52 0.03 -11.33
C ALA A 20 -5.34 -0.86 -12.58
N PRO A 21 -4.11 -1.22 -13.03
CA PRO A 21 -3.92 -2.09 -14.20
C PRO A 21 -4.55 -3.48 -14.05
N ALA A 22 -4.59 -4.03 -12.83
CA ALA A 22 -5.24 -5.32 -12.59
C ALA A 22 -6.77 -5.25 -12.72
N LEU A 23 -7.34 -4.04 -12.64
CA LEU A 23 -8.76 -3.74 -12.83
C LEU A 23 -9.07 -3.23 -14.25
N GLY A 24 -8.10 -3.24 -15.17
CA GLY A 24 -8.26 -2.71 -16.52
C GLY A 24 -8.29 -1.19 -16.59
N LEU A 25 -7.84 -0.51 -15.54
CA LEU A 25 -7.78 0.95 -15.44
C LEU A 25 -6.32 1.43 -15.60
N PRO A 26 -6.09 2.64 -16.14
CA PRO A 26 -4.75 3.22 -16.18
C PRO A 26 -4.27 3.63 -14.78
N LEU A 27 -2.95 3.62 -14.59
CA LEU A 27 -2.34 4.28 -13.44
C LEU A 27 -2.54 5.79 -13.55
N ASN A 28 -2.63 6.46 -12.40
CA ASN A 28 -2.73 7.91 -12.33
C ASN A 28 -1.72 8.46 -11.30
N PRO A 29 -0.51 8.84 -11.76
CA PRO A 29 0.54 9.35 -10.88
C PRO A 29 0.15 10.61 -10.10
N GLU A 30 -0.66 11.49 -10.70
CA GLU A 30 -1.12 12.73 -10.06
C GLU A 30 -2.09 12.43 -8.91
N ALA A 31 -3.10 11.59 -9.16
CA ALA A 31 -4.03 11.15 -8.13
C ALA A 31 -3.35 10.33 -7.03
N ALA A 32 -2.32 9.55 -7.38
CA ALA A 32 -1.48 8.84 -6.41
C ALA A 32 -0.71 9.83 -5.52
N ALA A 33 -0.05 10.84 -6.10
CA ALA A 33 0.69 11.85 -5.34
C ALA A 33 -0.22 12.66 -4.39
N GLU A 34 -1.42 13.03 -4.84
CA GLU A 34 -2.42 13.69 -3.99
C GLU A 34 -2.85 12.79 -2.82
N ALA A 35 -3.19 11.53 -3.12
CA ALA A 35 -3.58 10.55 -2.11
C ALA A 35 -2.46 10.30 -1.10
N GLU A 36 -1.22 10.24 -1.56
CA GLU A 36 -0.03 10.04 -0.72
C GLU A 36 0.18 11.19 0.26
N LYS A 37 -0.03 12.44 -0.19
CA LYS A 37 0.05 13.63 0.68
C LYS A 37 -0.99 13.55 1.80
N ILE A 38 -2.22 13.17 1.48
CA ILE A 38 -3.31 13.03 2.46
C ILE A 38 -3.03 11.87 3.41
N LEU A 39 -2.57 10.73 2.89
CA LEU A 39 -2.19 9.55 3.68
C LEU A 39 -1.07 9.90 4.67
N SER A 40 0.00 10.55 4.21
CA SER A 40 1.14 10.95 5.05
C SER A 40 0.71 11.92 6.17
N SER A 41 -0.15 12.90 5.85
CA SER A 41 -0.73 13.81 6.85
C SER A 41 -1.60 13.06 7.86
N SER A 42 -2.39 12.10 7.40
CA SER A 42 -3.25 11.27 8.25
C SER A 42 -2.45 10.38 9.20
N LEU A 43 -1.43 9.67 8.70
CA LEU A 43 -0.53 8.85 9.52
C LEU A 43 0.17 9.69 10.59
N SER A 44 0.67 10.87 10.21
CA SER A 44 1.26 11.84 11.14
C SER A 44 0.25 12.28 12.22
N LYS A 45 -1.02 12.46 11.87
CA LYS A 45 -2.07 12.83 12.83
C LYS A 45 -2.45 11.67 13.74
N ILE A 46 -2.53 10.45 13.23
CA ILE A 46 -2.76 9.24 14.04
C ILE A 46 -1.64 9.09 15.08
N GLU A 47 -0.38 9.10 14.64
CA GLU A 47 0.81 8.99 15.47
C GLU A 47 0.87 10.07 16.57
N SER A 48 0.68 11.33 16.16
CA SER A 48 0.93 12.48 17.04
C SER A 48 -0.25 12.83 17.93
N PHE A 49 -1.50 12.58 17.51
CA PHE A 49 -2.70 13.05 18.20
C PHE A 49 -3.57 11.92 18.73
N TRP A 50 -3.85 10.90 17.91
CA TRP A 50 -4.81 9.86 18.27
C TRP A 50 -4.20 8.71 19.08
N LEU A 51 -2.91 8.43 18.89
CA LEU A 51 -2.11 7.47 19.67
C LEU A 51 -1.36 8.17 20.82
N LYS A 52 -2.07 9.05 21.52
CA LYS A 52 -1.61 9.67 22.77
C LYS A 52 -2.15 8.89 23.98
N GLY A 53 -1.47 9.04 25.11
CA GLY A 53 -1.83 8.37 26.37
C GLY A 53 -1.02 7.10 26.61
N SER A 54 -1.39 6.34 27.64
CA SER A 54 -0.70 5.12 28.07
C SER A 54 -1.30 3.84 27.49
N GLY A 55 -2.50 3.92 26.90
CA GLY A 55 -3.16 2.78 26.25
C GLY A 55 -2.54 2.42 24.89
N ARG A 56 -2.90 1.23 24.41
CA ARG A 56 -2.39 0.66 23.14
C ARG A 56 -3.26 0.97 21.92
N PHE A 57 -4.41 1.60 22.13
CA PHE A 57 -5.43 1.87 21.13
C PHE A 57 -5.71 3.36 21.02
N LEU A 58 -6.51 3.75 20.02
CA LEU A 58 -6.90 5.14 19.80
C LEU A 58 -7.44 5.76 21.10
N VAL A 59 -7.18 7.06 21.26
CA VAL A 59 -7.53 7.88 22.43
C VAL A 59 -7.03 7.33 23.77
N GLY A 60 -5.97 6.52 23.76
CA GLY A 60 -5.34 5.99 24.96
C GLY A 60 -6.12 4.85 25.62
N SER A 61 -6.98 4.16 24.87
CA SER A 61 -7.76 3.02 25.38
C SER A 61 -6.91 1.77 25.61
N ASN A 62 -7.36 0.92 26.54
CA ASN A 62 -6.78 -0.41 26.82
C ASN A 62 -7.43 -1.55 26.02
N GLN A 63 -8.56 -1.29 25.35
CA GLN A 63 -9.27 -2.23 24.48
C GLN A 63 -9.52 -1.60 23.11
N PRO A 64 -9.50 -2.39 22.01
CA PRO A 64 -9.78 -1.87 20.68
C PRO A 64 -11.27 -1.50 20.54
N SER A 65 -11.53 -0.48 19.75
CA SER A 65 -12.86 -0.07 19.30
C SER A 65 -13.04 -0.37 17.81
N ILE A 66 -14.25 -0.16 17.29
CA ILE A 66 -14.49 -0.24 15.84
C ILE A 66 -13.62 0.76 15.06
N ALA A 67 -13.29 1.92 15.63
CA ALA A 67 -12.42 2.89 14.99
C ALA A 67 -11.00 2.36 14.79
N ASP A 68 -10.50 1.58 15.76
CA ASP A 68 -9.19 0.93 15.65
C ASP A 68 -9.17 -0.05 14.48
N ILE A 69 -10.16 -0.93 14.43
CA ILE A 69 -10.28 -1.96 13.40
C ILE A 69 -10.43 -1.33 12.02
N SER A 70 -11.37 -0.39 11.85
CA SER A 70 -11.64 0.23 10.55
C SER A 70 -10.41 0.94 9.98
N LEU A 71 -9.68 1.70 10.81
CA LEU A 71 -8.52 2.44 10.34
C LEU A 71 -7.31 1.53 10.10
N VAL A 72 -7.11 0.51 10.93
CA VAL A 72 -6.05 -0.47 10.68
C VAL A 72 -6.33 -1.24 9.38
N CYS A 73 -7.57 -1.69 9.15
CA CYS A 73 -7.94 -2.38 7.90
C CYS A 73 -7.66 -1.52 6.66
N GLU A 74 -7.97 -0.23 6.70
CA GLU A 74 -7.66 0.71 5.62
C GLU A 74 -6.13 0.84 5.42
N ILE A 75 -5.33 0.89 6.48
CA ILE A 75 -3.86 0.95 6.38
C ILE A 75 -3.27 -0.38 5.86
N MET A 76 -3.88 -1.52 6.15
CA MET A 76 -3.41 -2.83 5.67
C MET A 76 -3.39 -2.93 4.14
N GLU A 77 -4.18 -2.14 3.42
CA GLU A 77 -4.12 -2.11 1.95
C GLU A 77 -2.75 -1.69 1.40
N LEU A 78 -1.94 -0.97 2.19
CA LEU A 78 -0.55 -0.63 1.84
C LEU A 78 0.34 -1.88 1.68
N GLU A 79 -0.07 -3.04 2.20
CA GLU A 79 0.62 -4.31 1.96
C GLU A 79 0.68 -4.68 0.46
N LEU A 80 -0.23 -4.14 -0.35
CA LEU A 80 -0.22 -4.36 -1.80
C LEU A 80 0.95 -3.65 -2.49
N LEU A 81 1.54 -2.61 -1.88
CA LEU A 81 2.68 -1.86 -2.42
C LEU A 81 3.97 -2.66 -2.40
N ASP A 82 5.02 -2.09 -3.00
CA ASP A 82 6.37 -2.62 -2.85
C ASP A 82 6.93 -2.28 -1.46
N GLU A 83 7.84 -3.10 -0.96
CA GLU A 83 8.36 -2.94 0.41
C GLU A 83 9.05 -1.59 0.64
N GLU A 84 9.65 -1.01 -0.40
CA GLU A 84 10.26 0.32 -0.36
C GLU A 84 9.21 1.41 -0.05
N ASP A 85 8.11 1.45 -0.80
CA ASP A 85 7.03 2.41 -0.59
C ASP A 85 6.38 2.24 0.79
N ARG A 86 6.14 0.98 1.19
CA ARG A 86 5.56 0.67 2.50
C ARG A 86 6.48 1.12 3.64
N THR A 87 7.78 0.87 3.52
CA THR A 87 8.79 1.29 4.49
C THR A 87 8.91 2.81 4.56
N ARG A 88 8.87 3.48 3.42
CA ARG A 88 8.93 4.95 3.32
C ARG A 88 7.73 5.62 3.99
N LEU A 89 6.53 5.05 3.82
CA LEU A 89 5.30 5.58 4.40
C LEU A 89 5.17 5.27 5.90
N LEU A 90 5.38 4.02 6.32
CA LEU A 90 5.13 3.61 7.71
C LEU A 90 6.37 3.72 8.62
N GLY A 91 7.57 3.74 8.06
CA GLY A 91 8.83 3.76 8.81
C GLY A 91 8.94 4.89 9.84
N PRO A 92 8.52 6.13 9.53
CA PRO A 92 8.51 7.25 10.48
C PRO A 92 7.49 7.13 11.62
N HIS A 93 6.51 6.24 11.52
CA HIS A 93 5.34 6.18 12.41
C HIS A 93 5.36 4.93 13.30
N LYS A 94 6.23 4.93 14.32
CA LYS A 94 6.45 3.77 15.19
C LYS A 94 5.23 3.40 16.03
N LYS A 95 4.51 4.39 16.56
CA LYS A 95 3.28 4.12 17.32
C LYS A 95 2.20 3.54 16.43
N VAL A 96 2.07 4.01 15.19
CA VAL A 96 1.15 3.43 14.21
C VAL A 96 1.50 1.96 13.96
N GLN A 97 2.78 1.62 13.78
CA GLN A 97 3.22 0.22 13.61
C GLN A 97 2.84 -0.65 14.81
N GLU A 98 3.11 -0.17 16.04
CA GLU A 98 2.76 -0.89 17.28
C GLU A 98 1.25 -1.03 17.49
N TRP A 99 0.48 -0.01 17.10
CA TRP A 99 -0.97 0.03 17.18
C TRP A 99 -1.65 -0.92 16.18
N ILE A 100 -1.15 -0.97 14.94
CA ILE A 100 -1.60 -1.95 13.92
C ILE A 100 -1.45 -3.37 14.48
N GLU A 101 -0.26 -3.69 15.00
CA GLU A 101 0.03 -5.01 15.52
C GLU A 101 -0.76 -5.31 16.83
N SER A 102 -0.98 -4.31 17.69
CA SER A 102 -1.83 -4.46 18.87
C SER A 102 -3.30 -4.72 18.51
N THR A 103 -3.82 -4.01 17.51
CA THR A 103 -5.17 -4.21 16.97
C THR A 103 -5.32 -5.58 16.35
N ARG A 104 -4.35 -5.99 15.51
CA ARG A 104 -4.28 -7.33 14.93
C ARG A 104 -4.34 -8.41 16.02
N ARG A 105 -3.45 -8.35 17.03
CA ARG A 105 -3.44 -9.34 18.11
C ARG A 105 -4.75 -9.42 18.87
N ALA A 106 -5.37 -8.28 19.18
CA ALA A 106 -6.61 -8.23 19.93
C ALA A 106 -7.82 -8.77 19.16
N THR A 107 -7.73 -8.86 17.83
CA THR A 107 -8.85 -9.24 16.94
C THR A 107 -8.58 -10.53 16.15
N ARG A 108 -7.52 -11.27 16.51
CA ARG A 108 -7.28 -12.61 15.99
C ARG A 108 -8.31 -13.61 16.53
N PRO A 109 -8.71 -14.62 15.74
CA PRO A 109 -8.14 -15.00 14.43
C PRO A 109 -8.71 -14.21 13.25
N HIS A 110 -9.87 -13.56 13.40
CA HIS A 110 -10.63 -12.99 12.28
C HIS A 110 -9.88 -11.92 11.50
N PHE A 111 -9.06 -11.11 12.17
CA PHE A 111 -8.18 -10.16 11.49
C PHE A 111 -7.30 -10.84 10.45
N ASP A 112 -6.69 -11.98 10.80
CA ASP A 112 -5.81 -12.70 9.87
C ASP A 112 -6.60 -13.34 8.74
N GLU A 113 -7.79 -13.86 9.03
CA GLU A 113 -8.66 -14.48 8.04
C GLU A 113 -9.10 -13.49 6.95
N VAL A 114 -9.58 -12.31 7.34
CA VAL A 114 -10.07 -11.32 6.37
C VAL A 114 -8.94 -10.72 5.54
N HIS A 115 -7.75 -10.51 6.12
CA HIS A 115 -6.61 -9.91 5.41
C HIS A 115 -5.84 -10.90 4.52
N LYS A 116 -6.12 -12.22 4.55
CA LYS A 116 -5.56 -13.19 3.59
C LYS A 116 -5.79 -12.80 2.14
N VAL A 117 -6.90 -12.12 1.84
CA VAL A 117 -7.24 -11.66 0.49
C VAL A 117 -6.17 -10.70 -0.06
N LEU A 118 -5.62 -9.82 0.79
CA LEU A 118 -4.61 -8.85 0.37
C LEU A 118 -3.33 -9.54 -0.10
N PHE A 119 -2.86 -10.55 0.64
CA PHE A 119 -1.66 -11.30 0.28
C PHE A 119 -1.86 -12.08 -1.03
N LYS A 120 -3.04 -12.67 -1.23
CA LYS A 120 -3.39 -13.32 -2.51
C LYS A 120 -3.39 -12.32 -3.67
N VAL A 121 -3.90 -11.10 -3.47
CA VAL A 121 -3.84 -10.04 -4.48
C VAL A 121 -2.40 -9.61 -4.74
N LYS A 122 -1.57 -9.40 -3.71
CA LYS A 122 -0.15 -9.06 -3.83
C LYS A 122 0.62 -10.07 -4.68
N GLU A 123 0.46 -11.35 -4.40
CA GLU A 123 1.09 -12.44 -5.17
C GLU A 123 0.66 -12.43 -6.64
N ASN A 124 -0.64 -12.20 -6.89
CA ASN A 124 -1.16 -12.15 -8.27
C ASN A 124 -0.63 -10.94 -9.04
N LEU A 125 -0.49 -9.79 -8.39
CA LEU A 125 0.11 -8.59 -9.00
C LEU A 125 1.58 -8.84 -9.36
N GLN A 126 2.35 -9.45 -8.46
CA GLN A 126 3.76 -9.81 -8.71
C GLN A 126 3.89 -10.79 -9.88
N LYS A 127 3.05 -11.84 -9.94
CA LYS A 127 3.04 -12.80 -11.05
C LYS A 127 2.75 -12.11 -12.40
N ARG A 128 1.79 -11.17 -12.43
CA ARG A 128 1.47 -10.40 -13.66
C ARG A 128 2.62 -9.52 -14.11
N GLN A 129 3.31 -8.88 -13.18
CA GLN A 129 4.50 -8.07 -13.49
C GLN A 129 5.60 -8.92 -14.13
N LEU A 130 5.88 -10.11 -13.58
CA LEU A 130 6.87 -11.05 -14.11
C LEU A 130 6.51 -11.56 -15.52
N LEU A 131 5.23 -11.83 -15.79
CA LEU A 131 4.78 -12.24 -17.12
C LEU A 131 4.88 -11.11 -18.15
N GLY A 132 4.60 -9.86 -17.74
CA GLY A 132 4.71 -8.68 -18.59
C GLY A 132 6.15 -8.31 -18.96
N THR A 133 7.11 -8.49 -18.04
CA THR A 133 8.53 -8.24 -18.29
C THR A 133 9.20 -9.32 -19.13
N GLY A 134 8.69 -10.56 -19.12
CA GLY A 134 9.19 -11.64 -19.98
C GLY A 134 8.89 -11.42 -21.48
N ALA A 135 7.79 -10.75 -21.81
CA ALA A 135 7.36 -10.54 -23.20
C ALA A 135 8.14 -9.43 -23.95
N SER A 136 8.77 -8.48 -23.24
CA SER A 136 9.48 -7.34 -23.84
C SER A 136 10.97 -7.61 -24.17
N SER A 137 11.50 -8.78 -23.84
CA SER A 137 12.92 -9.14 -24.08
C SER A 137 13.16 -9.92 -25.40
N GLY A 138 12.12 -10.12 -26.21
CA GLY A 138 12.14 -11.04 -27.35
C GLY A 138 12.10 -10.40 -28.75
N THR A 139 12.71 -9.25 -29.00
CA THR A 139 12.95 -8.77 -30.39
C THR A 139 14.25 -7.98 -30.50
N ALA A 140 15.37 -8.69 -30.61
CA ALA A 140 16.61 -8.14 -31.16
C ALA A 140 16.87 -8.79 -32.52
N THR A 141 16.39 -8.19 -33.61
CA THR A 141 16.85 -8.51 -34.96
C THR A 141 17.95 -7.52 -35.35
N SER A 142 19.17 -8.03 -35.28
CA SER A 142 20.41 -7.40 -35.72
C SER A 142 20.41 -7.19 -37.24
N HIS A 143 20.27 -5.95 -37.70
CA HIS A 143 20.63 -5.60 -39.08
C HIS A 143 22.16 -5.47 -39.16
N LYS A 144 22.82 -6.57 -39.52
CA LYS A 144 24.23 -6.57 -39.92
C LYS A 144 24.29 -6.51 -41.45
N THR A 145 24.37 -5.30 -42.01
CA THR A 145 24.63 -5.12 -43.44
C THR A 145 26.11 -5.43 -43.71
N SER A 146 26.37 -6.57 -44.34
CA SER A 146 27.65 -6.90 -44.97
C SER A 146 27.37 -7.18 -46.44
N LEU A 147 27.76 -6.27 -47.32
CA LEU A 147 28.00 -6.54 -48.74
C LEU A 147 29.40 -5.98 -49.04
N HIS A 148 30.44 -6.82 -48.96
CA HIS A 148 31.04 -7.57 -50.05
C HIS A 148 31.52 -6.73 -51.25
N SER A 149 32.85 -6.59 -51.31
CA SER A 149 33.68 -6.13 -52.43
C SER A 149 33.73 -7.15 -53.56
N LYS A 150 33.82 -6.66 -54.81
CA LYS A 150 34.44 -7.20 -56.07
C LYS A 150 33.77 -6.48 -57.26
N ILE A 151 34.39 -5.96 -58.33
CA ILE A 151 35.70 -6.08 -59.00
C ILE A 151 36.06 -4.68 -59.55
#